data_AF-A0A349W329-F1
#
_entry.id   AF-A0A349W329-F1
#
_cell.length_a   1.000
_cell.length_b   1.000
_cell.length_c   1.000
_cell.angle_alpha   90.00
_cell.angle_beta   90.00
_cell.angle_gamma   90.00
#
_symmetry.space_group_name_H-M   'P 1'
#
loop_
_entity.id
_entity.type
_entity.pdbx_description
1 polymer ?
#
loop_
_entity_poly.entity_id
_entity_poly.type
_entity_poly.pdbx_seq_one_letter_code
_entity_poly.pdbx_strand_id
1 'polypeptide(L)'
;MSIVDKQTLADLNVTNSRYKDMVDFFDCTVTLGGRDMLYSYFLKPLSSKLEIESRQHLILFMQKVEISDLLDKYMMQDLEQYLSLPQEPYSSSRATYYLEMVSTNFLSLDFKKREILIKRSIHEIAKITDGLAIFLASAKSEGHSLAILKEYRKHVDCVLEDIDRDEFKQLLNNKFSKELMIKYDYLFRNIKRNAIREIFDVLYHLDALFSVAKSIKGKNLVFPQIEEKTGGEDMITIRGA
;
A
#
# COMPACT_ATOMS: atom_id res chain seq x y z
N MET A 1 4.54 -12.65 14.62
CA MET A 1 5.08 -12.59 16.00
C MET A 1 5.07 -11.14 16.42
N SER A 2 4.26 -10.77 17.43
CA SER A 2 4.23 -9.41 17.99
C SER A 2 5.36 -9.28 19.01
N ILE A 3 6.02 -8.12 19.02
CA ILE A 3 7.09 -7.83 19.99
C ILE A 3 6.48 -7.47 21.35
N VAL A 4 5.26 -6.93 21.35
CA VAL A 4 4.51 -6.55 22.54
C VAL A 4 3.67 -7.73 23.01
N ASP A 5 3.72 -8.06 24.29
CA ASP A 5 2.91 -9.15 24.84
C ASP A 5 1.43 -8.77 24.89
N LYS A 6 0.56 -9.78 24.95
CA LYS A 6 -0.89 -9.60 24.91
C LYS A 6 -1.44 -8.84 26.12
N GLN A 7 -0.80 -8.95 27.29
CA GLN A 7 -1.23 -8.25 28.49
C GLN A 7 -0.95 -6.76 28.33
N THR A 8 0.25 -6.38 27.90
CA THR A 8 0.58 -4.97 27.62
C THR A 8 -0.36 -4.35 26.57
N LEU A 9 -0.68 -5.06 25.49
CA LEU A 9 -1.62 -4.58 24.47
C LEU A 9 -3.05 -4.37 25.02
N ALA A 10 -3.48 -5.23 25.93
CA ALA A 10 -4.79 -5.12 26.57
C ALA A 10 -4.81 -3.97 27.59
N ASP A 11 -3.78 -3.85 28.43
CA ASP A 11 -3.64 -2.82 29.46
C ASP A 11 -3.59 -1.41 28.84
N LEU A 12 -2.92 -1.27 27.69
CA LEU A 12 -2.87 -0.02 26.91
C LEU A 12 -4.10 0.18 26.00
N ASN A 13 -5.08 -0.71 26.03
CA ASN A 13 -6.29 -0.64 25.20
C ASN A 13 -5.98 -0.44 23.71
N VAL A 14 -4.99 -1.18 23.20
CA VAL A 14 -4.50 -1.03 21.82
C VAL A 14 -5.43 -1.69 20.82
N THR A 15 -5.95 -2.88 21.16
CA THR A 15 -6.69 -3.76 20.22
C THR A 15 -7.99 -4.30 20.83
N ASN A 16 -8.62 -3.53 21.70
CA ASN A 16 -9.80 -3.96 22.45
C ASN A 16 -11.08 -3.65 21.68
N SER A 17 -11.72 -4.70 21.18
CA SER A 17 -12.91 -4.62 20.32
C SER A 17 -14.21 -4.18 21.01
N ARG A 18 -14.22 -4.00 22.34
CA ARG A 18 -15.47 -3.66 23.07
C ARG A 18 -15.86 -2.18 22.95
N TYR A 19 -14.91 -1.29 22.72
CA TYR A 19 -15.12 0.16 22.58
C TYR A 19 -14.12 0.72 21.54
N LYS A 20 -13.93 2.05 21.52
CA LYS A 20 -12.82 2.66 20.76
C LYS A 20 -11.48 2.33 21.40
N ASP A 21 -10.58 1.77 20.61
CA ASP A 21 -9.21 1.48 21.00
C ASP A 21 -8.21 2.50 20.42
N MET A 22 -6.92 2.30 20.67
CA MET A 22 -5.89 3.18 20.10
C MET A 22 -5.85 3.14 18.58
N VAL A 23 -6.15 1.99 17.96
CA VAL A 23 -6.17 1.87 16.50
C VAL A 23 -7.29 2.73 15.94
N ASP A 24 -8.51 2.63 16.49
CA ASP A 24 -9.66 3.45 16.10
C ASP A 24 -9.43 4.95 16.33
N PHE A 25 -8.58 5.32 17.30
CA PHE A 25 -8.23 6.72 17.54
C PHE A 25 -7.42 7.32 16.38
N PHE A 26 -6.54 6.53 15.75
CA PHE A 26 -5.70 6.97 14.64
C PHE A 26 -6.26 6.57 13.27
N ASP A 27 -7.25 5.70 13.22
CA ASP A 27 -7.81 5.18 11.98
C ASP A 27 -8.70 6.21 11.27
N CYS A 28 -8.20 6.60 10.11
CA CYS A 28 -8.76 7.44 9.08
C CYS A 28 -8.37 6.86 7.70
N THR A 29 -8.00 5.58 7.66
CA THR A 29 -7.57 4.87 6.44
C THR A 29 -8.73 4.71 5.48
N VAL A 30 -8.42 4.66 4.18
CA VAL A 30 -9.40 4.44 3.12
C VAL A 30 -9.62 2.94 2.90
N THR A 31 -8.56 2.15 3.06
CA THR A 31 -8.50 0.74 2.67
C THR A 31 -8.34 -0.18 3.87
N LEU A 32 -8.79 -1.44 3.73
CA LEU A 32 -8.59 -2.46 4.77
C LEU A 32 -7.10 -2.79 4.96
N GLY A 33 -6.34 -2.89 3.86
CA GLY A 33 -4.89 -3.10 3.93
C GLY A 33 -4.15 -1.96 4.64
N GLY A 34 -4.60 -0.70 4.45
CA GLY A 34 -4.11 0.45 5.20
C GLY A 34 -4.41 0.34 6.71
N ARG A 35 -5.63 -0.06 7.08
CA ARG A 35 -5.99 -0.32 8.48
C ARG A 35 -5.14 -1.43 9.08
N ASP A 36 -4.92 -2.53 8.35
CA ASP A 36 -4.07 -3.64 8.78
C ASP A 36 -2.61 -3.20 8.94
N MET A 37 -2.11 -2.32 8.06
CA MET A 37 -0.79 -1.73 8.16
C MET A 37 -0.67 -0.83 9.39
N LEU A 38 -1.67 0.02 9.65
CA LEU A 38 -1.74 0.85 10.86
C LEU A 38 -1.75 -0.02 12.12
N TYR A 39 -2.56 -1.09 12.13
CA TYR A 39 -2.60 -2.06 13.22
C TYR A 39 -1.23 -2.69 13.46
N SER A 40 -0.48 -2.99 12.38
CA SER A 40 0.86 -3.56 12.47
C SER A 40 1.87 -2.63 13.18
N TYR A 41 1.70 -1.31 13.08
CA TYR A 41 2.57 -0.34 13.75
C TYR A 41 2.48 -0.44 15.27
N PHE A 42 1.30 -0.73 15.80
CA PHE A 42 1.10 -0.95 17.24
C PHE A 42 1.63 -2.31 17.71
N LEU A 43 1.49 -3.34 16.88
CA LEU A 43 1.97 -4.68 17.22
C LEU A 43 3.50 -4.84 17.13
N LYS A 44 4.14 -4.00 16.32
CA LYS A 44 5.58 -3.99 16.04
C LYS A 44 6.08 -2.54 16.03
N PRO A 45 6.13 -1.88 17.20
CA PRO A 45 6.67 -0.53 17.30
C PRO A 45 8.15 -0.51 16.88
N LEU A 46 8.57 0.62 16.30
CA LEU A 46 9.97 0.85 15.94
C LEU A 46 10.81 1.08 17.20
N SER A 47 12.07 0.68 17.17
CA SER A 47 13.03 0.87 18.27
C SER A 47 14.25 1.71 17.90
N SER A 48 14.50 1.92 16.60
CA SER A 48 15.62 2.73 16.12
C SER A 48 15.23 4.20 16.01
N LYS A 49 16.06 5.09 16.58
CA LYS A 49 15.88 6.55 16.47
C LYS A 49 15.70 6.99 15.01
N LEU A 50 16.61 6.55 14.13
CA LEU A 50 16.60 6.92 12.71
C LEU A 50 15.30 6.48 12.01
N GLU A 51 14.77 5.30 12.34
CA GLU A 51 13.52 4.81 11.75
C GLU A 51 12.31 5.58 12.26
N ILE A 52 12.30 5.92 13.56
CA ILE A 52 11.23 6.71 14.19
C ILE A 52 11.20 8.11 13.56
N GLU A 53 12.34 8.80 13.51
CA GLU A 53 12.44 10.14 12.91
C GLU A 53 12.05 10.10 11.42
N SER A 54 12.51 9.09 10.67
CA SER A 54 12.13 8.92 9.27
C SER A 54 10.62 8.77 9.09
N ARG A 55 9.94 8.00 9.96
CA ARG A 55 8.47 7.85 9.93
C ARG A 55 7.77 9.15 10.34
N GLN A 56 8.27 9.86 11.35
CA GLN A 56 7.73 11.18 11.74
C GLN A 56 7.79 12.17 10.57
N HIS A 57 8.93 12.25 9.89
CA HIS A 57 9.09 13.09 8.71
C HIS A 57 8.13 12.71 7.58
N LEU A 58 7.95 11.41 7.31
CA LEU A 58 6.97 10.95 6.33
C LEU A 58 5.54 11.36 6.71
N ILE A 59 5.15 11.18 7.97
CA ILE A 59 3.79 11.54 8.43
C ILE A 59 3.58 13.06 8.28
N LEU A 60 4.56 13.88 8.62
CA LEU A 60 4.51 15.33 8.43
C LEU A 60 4.41 15.71 6.95
N PHE A 61 5.13 15.01 6.07
CA PHE A 61 5.01 15.20 4.63
C PHE A 61 3.60 14.82 4.14
N MET A 62 3.03 13.70 4.60
CA MET A 62 1.66 13.28 4.27
C MET A 62 0.59 14.29 4.69
N GLN A 63 0.84 15.19 5.65
CA GLN A 63 -0.14 16.24 6.03
C GLN A 63 -0.38 17.27 4.92
N LYS A 64 0.56 17.40 3.97
CA LYS A 64 0.52 18.34 2.85
C LYS A 64 0.05 17.71 1.54
N VAL A 65 -0.04 16.39 1.52
CA VAL A 65 -0.38 15.59 0.34
C VAL A 65 -1.81 15.09 0.48
N GLU A 66 -2.54 15.08 -0.62
CA GLU A 66 -3.81 14.38 -0.71
C GLU A 66 -3.64 13.10 -1.53
N ILE A 67 -3.85 11.94 -0.90
CA ILE A 67 -3.71 10.62 -1.55
C ILE A 67 -5.05 10.07 -2.04
N SER A 68 -6.15 10.80 -1.82
CA SER A 68 -7.52 10.40 -2.18
C SER A 68 -7.66 10.06 -3.67
N ASP A 69 -6.84 10.67 -4.52
CA ASP A 69 -6.83 10.41 -5.98
C ASP A 69 -6.11 9.11 -6.36
N LEU A 70 -5.24 8.59 -5.48
CA LEU A 70 -4.47 7.36 -5.68
C LEU A 70 -5.18 6.13 -5.10
N LEU A 71 -6.07 6.33 -4.13
CA LEU A 71 -6.67 5.24 -3.36
C LEU A 71 -8.19 5.39 -3.25
N ASP A 72 -8.88 4.36 -3.72
CA ASP A 72 -10.31 4.15 -3.51
C ASP A 72 -10.54 2.77 -2.88
N LYS A 73 -11.46 2.71 -1.91
CA LYS A 73 -11.75 1.50 -1.15
C LYS A 73 -12.24 0.36 -2.05
N TYR A 74 -13.18 0.66 -2.95
CA TYR A 74 -13.79 -0.36 -3.80
C TYR A 74 -12.85 -0.78 -4.91
N MET A 75 -12.08 0.16 -5.47
CA MET A 75 -10.99 -0.12 -6.40
C MET A 75 -9.99 -1.10 -5.80
N MET A 76 -9.50 -0.87 -4.57
CA MET A 76 -8.54 -1.79 -3.94
C MET A 76 -9.16 -3.17 -3.66
N GLN A 77 -10.43 -3.25 -3.25
CA GLN A 77 -11.12 -4.53 -3.09
C GLN A 77 -11.24 -5.30 -4.42
N ASP A 78 -11.60 -4.62 -5.50
CA ASP A 78 -11.65 -5.22 -6.85
C ASP A 78 -10.28 -5.72 -7.30
N LEU A 79 -9.22 -4.96 -7.00
CA LEU A 79 -7.84 -5.31 -7.33
C LEU A 79 -7.31 -6.52 -6.54
N GLU A 80 -7.62 -6.60 -5.24
CA GLU A 80 -7.33 -7.78 -4.42
C GLU A 80 -8.11 -9.00 -4.92
N GLN A 81 -9.39 -8.83 -5.27
CA GLN A 81 -10.19 -9.88 -5.88
C GLN A 81 -9.55 -10.35 -7.19
N TYR A 82 -9.15 -9.44 -8.07
CA TYR A 82 -8.50 -9.75 -9.33
C TYR A 82 -7.20 -10.56 -9.16
N LEU A 83 -6.33 -10.19 -8.21
CA LEU A 83 -5.10 -10.94 -7.93
C LEU A 83 -5.32 -12.28 -7.19
N SER A 84 -6.49 -12.46 -6.58
CA SER A 84 -6.90 -13.70 -5.91
C SER A 84 -7.70 -14.65 -6.80
N LEU A 85 -8.20 -14.18 -7.96
CA LEU A 85 -8.82 -15.04 -8.95
C LEU A 85 -7.89 -16.22 -9.25
N PRO A 86 -8.42 -17.46 -9.33
CA PRO A 86 -7.62 -18.63 -9.67
C PRO A 86 -6.80 -18.37 -10.92
N GLN A 87 -5.52 -18.72 -10.88
CA GLN A 87 -4.66 -18.78 -12.07
C GLN A 87 -5.14 -19.96 -12.91
N GLU A 88 -6.32 -19.81 -13.50
CA GLU A 88 -6.92 -20.79 -14.37
C GLU A 88 -6.55 -20.47 -15.83
N PRO A 89 -5.78 -21.37 -16.47
CA PRO A 89 -5.01 -22.47 -15.90
C PRO A 89 -3.51 -22.14 -15.82
N TYR A 90 -2.76 -23.09 -15.27
CA TYR A 90 -1.30 -23.22 -15.20
C TYR A 90 -0.63 -23.19 -16.59
N SER A 91 -0.95 -22.18 -17.37
CA SER A 91 -0.52 -22.06 -18.74
C SER A 91 0.89 -21.50 -18.75
N SER A 92 1.86 -22.34 -19.09
CA SER A 92 3.27 -21.95 -19.25
C SER A 92 3.49 -20.95 -20.39
N SER A 93 2.48 -20.72 -21.25
CA SER A 93 2.57 -19.83 -22.40
C SER A 93 1.36 -18.90 -22.52
N ARG A 94 1.54 -17.73 -23.12
CA ARG A 94 0.44 -16.79 -23.41
C ARG A 94 -0.60 -17.37 -24.39
N ALA A 95 -0.18 -18.25 -25.30
CA ALA A 95 -1.04 -18.79 -26.35
C ALA A 95 -2.07 -19.79 -25.79
N THR A 96 -1.64 -20.68 -24.90
CA THR A 96 -2.53 -21.62 -24.20
C THR A 96 -3.53 -20.87 -23.32
N TYR A 97 -3.06 -19.85 -22.59
CA TYR A 97 -3.92 -18.96 -21.79
C TYR A 97 -5.04 -18.31 -22.60
N TYR A 98 -4.73 -17.84 -23.82
CA TYR A 98 -5.71 -17.30 -24.75
C TYR A 98 -6.74 -18.36 -25.19
N LEU A 99 -6.29 -19.55 -25.60
CA LEU A 99 -7.16 -20.62 -26.06
C LEU A 99 -8.14 -21.08 -24.98
N GLU A 100 -7.70 -21.09 -23.72
CA GLU A 100 -8.51 -21.51 -22.59
C GLU A 100 -9.51 -20.43 -22.15
N MET A 101 -9.12 -19.16 -22.22
CA MET A 101 -10.06 -18.05 -22.00
C MET A 101 -11.19 -18.06 -23.04
N VAL A 102 -10.89 -18.45 -24.29
CA VAL A 102 -11.91 -18.57 -25.35
C VAL A 102 -12.76 -19.84 -25.21
N SER A 103 -12.19 -20.94 -24.70
CA SER A 103 -12.91 -22.21 -24.55
C SER A 103 -13.84 -22.25 -23.33
N THR A 104 -13.57 -21.44 -22.30
CA THR A 104 -14.40 -21.32 -21.09
C THR A 104 -15.66 -20.50 -21.34
N ASN A 105 -16.67 -21.15 -21.93
CA ASN A 105 -18.08 -20.74 -21.96
C ASN A 105 -18.32 -19.21 -22.11
N PHE A 106 -17.76 -18.65 -23.19
CA PHE A 106 -17.68 -17.22 -23.55
C PHE A 106 -19.00 -16.44 -23.46
N LEU A 107 -20.16 -17.13 -23.53
CA LEU A 107 -21.50 -16.52 -23.52
C LEU A 107 -22.13 -16.43 -22.13
N SER A 108 -21.50 -16.97 -21.09
CA SER A 108 -22.03 -16.91 -19.72
C SER A 108 -22.00 -15.47 -19.17
N LEU A 109 -22.98 -15.12 -18.34
CA LEU A 109 -23.01 -13.83 -17.63
C LEU A 109 -21.80 -13.67 -16.70
N ASP A 110 -21.30 -14.78 -16.15
CA ASP A 110 -20.12 -14.79 -15.28
C ASP A 110 -18.84 -14.46 -16.05
N PHE A 111 -18.71 -14.92 -17.30
CA PHE A 111 -17.60 -14.54 -18.17
C PHE A 111 -17.58 -13.02 -18.42
N LYS A 112 -18.74 -12.42 -18.76
CA LYS A 112 -18.83 -10.97 -18.99
C LYS A 112 -18.47 -10.16 -17.73
N LYS A 113 -18.96 -10.58 -16.55
CA LYS A 113 -18.59 -9.94 -15.28
C LYS A 113 -17.09 -10.02 -15.02
N ARG A 114 -16.49 -11.19 -15.28
CA ARG A 114 -15.05 -11.42 -15.14
C ARG A 114 -14.24 -10.56 -16.12
N GLU A 115 -14.67 -10.46 -17.38
CA GLU A 115 -14.02 -9.61 -18.39
C GLU A 115 -14.02 -8.13 -17.97
N ILE A 116 -15.14 -7.64 -17.44
CA ILE A 116 -15.25 -6.27 -16.92
C ILE A 116 -14.29 -6.06 -15.75
N LEU A 117 -14.25 -6.99 -14.79
CA LEU A 117 -13.32 -6.94 -13.66
C LEU A 117 -11.87 -6.90 -14.16
N ILE A 118 -11.47 -7.80 -15.06
CA ILE A 118 -10.11 -7.85 -15.62
C ILE A 118 -9.73 -6.53 -16.29
N LYS A 119 -10.56 -6.02 -17.21
CA LYS A 119 -10.29 -4.75 -17.91
C LYS A 119 -10.12 -3.60 -16.93
N ARG A 120 -11.05 -3.49 -15.97
CA ARG A 120 -10.99 -2.46 -14.93
C ARG A 120 -9.73 -2.60 -14.10
N SER A 121 -9.39 -3.79 -13.64
CA SER A 121 -8.20 -4.03 -12.82
C SER A 121 -6.90 -3.70 -13.55
N ILE A 122 -6.77 -4.08 -14.83
CA ILE A 122 -5.60 -3.70 -15.65
C ILE A 122 -5.48 -2.18 -15.76
N HIS A 123 -6.59 -1.49 -16.02
CA HIS A 123 -6.62 -0.03 -16.10
C HIS A 123 -6.21 0.62 -14.77
N GLU A 124 -6.77 0.16 -13.65
CA GLU A 124 -6.47 0.73 -12.33
C GLU A 124 -5.04 0.43 -11.88
N ILE A 125 -4.49 -0.75 -12.18
CA ILE A 125 -3.06 -1.04 -11.94
C ILE A 125 -2.18 -0.07 -12.72
N ALA A 126 -2.50 0.21 -13.99
CA ALA A 126 -1.76 1.19 -14.78
C ALA A 126 -1.85 2.59 -14.15
N LYS A 127 -3.05 3.04 -13.77
CA LYS A 127 -3.27 4.35 -13.13
C LYS A 127 -2.54 4.49 -11.81
N ILE A 128 -2.61 3.48 -10.94
CA ILE A 128 -1.91 3.47 -9.65
C ILE A 128 -0.41 3.54 -9.87
N THR A 129 0.12 2.74 -10.80
CA THR A 129 1.57 2.69 -11.07
C THR A 129 2.07 4.05 -11.58
N ASP A 130 1.33 4.68 -12.50
CA ASP A 130 1.66 6.01 -13.02
C ASP A 130 1.50 7.11 -11.97
N GLY A 131 0.36 7.11 -11.25
CA GLY A 131 0.09 8.06 -10.17
C GLY A 131 1.13 7.98 -9.05
N LEU A 132 1.55 6.76 -8.67
CA LEU A 132 2.60 6.57 -7.69
C LEU A 132 3.97 7.04 -8.22
N ALA A 133 4.27 6.82 -9.50
CA ALA A 133 5.49 7.34 -10.12
C ALA A 133 5.54 8.88 -10.06
N ILE A 134 4.43 9.56 -10.37
CA ILE A 134 4.27 11.02 -10.31
C ILE A 134 4.41 11.51 -8.87
N PHE A 135 3.70 10.87 -7.94
CA PHE A 135 3.75 11.19 -6.52
C PHE A 135 5.17 11.09 -5.94
N LEU A 136 5.90 10.03 -6.26
CA LEU A 136 7.29 9.87 -5.78
C LEU A 136 8.23 10.90 -6.42
N ALA A 137 7.98 11.31 -7.66
CA ALA A 137 8.74 12.36 -8.32
C ALA A 137 8.52 13.73 -7.68
N SER A 138 7.28 14.08 -7.30
CA SER A 138 6.99 15.34 -6.59
C SER A 138 7.62 15.34 -5.20
N ALA A 139 7.51 14.24 -4.45
CA ALA A 139 8.12 14.10 -3.12
C ALA A 139 9.65 14.29 -3.14
N LYS A 140 10.33 13.80 -4.19
CA LYS A 140 11.78 13.99 -4.36
C LYS A 140 12.16 15.46 -4.57
N SER A 141 11.33 16.21 -5.29
CA SER A 141 11.60 17.62 -5.60
C SER A 141 11.52 18.55 -4.37
N GLU A 142 10.76 18.14 -3.34
CA GLU A 142 10.63 18.85 -2.06
C GLU A 142 11.82 18.62 -1.11
N GLY A 143 12.89 17.95 -1.56
CA GLY A 143 14.12 17.78 -0.78
C GLY A 143 14.07 16.66 0.27
N HIS A 144 12.99 15.87 0.30
CA HIS A 144 12.86 14.71 1.16
C HIS A 144 13.68 13.53 0.61
N SER A 145 14.99 13.49 0.88
CA SER A 145 15.85 12.34 0.55
C SER A 145 15.69 11.19 1.56
N LEU A 146 14.45 10.78 1.82
CA LEU A 146 14.14 9.65 2.68
C LEU A 146 14.44 8.35 1.92
N ALA A 147 15.23 7.46 2.51
CA ALA A 147 15.66 6.20 1.89
C ALA A 147 14.47 5.35 1.40
N ILE A 148 13.38 5.37 2.18
CA ILE A 148 12.14 4.63 1.90
C ILE A 148 11.43 5.09 0.62
N LEU A 149 11.50 6.37 0.24
CA LEU A 149 10.92 6.83 -1.03
C LEU A 149 11.68 6.28 -2.25
N LYS A 150 12.98 6.03 -2.10
CA LYS A 150 13.77 5.34 -3.13
C LYS A 150 13.38 3.88 -3.24
N GLU A 151 13.03 3.24 -2.13
CA GLU A 151 12.52 1.86 -2.11
C GLU A 151 11.16 1.76 -2.81
N TYR A 152 10.22 2.66 -2.50
CA TYR A 152 8.94 2.72 -3.22
C TYR A 152 9.11 2.91 -4.72
N ARG A 153 10.09 3.73 -5.12
CA ARG A 153 10.37 3.92 -6.54
C ARG A 153 10.85 2.64 -7.22
N LYS A 154 11.64 1.81 -6.55
CA LYS A 154 12.08 0.52 -7.10
C LYS A 154 10.89 -0.40 -7.40
N HIS A 155 9.90 -0.48 -6.51
CA HIS A 155 8.71 -1.30 -6.74
C HIS A 155 7.94 -0.83 -7.99
N VAL A 156 7.82 0.49 -8.19
CA VAL A 156 7.21 1.06 -9.41
C VAL A 156 8.01 0.70 -10.65
N ASP A 157 9.33 0.86 -10.59
CA ASP A 157 10.21 0.54 -11.72
C ASP A 157 10.15 -0.97 -12.07
N CYS A 158 10.04 -1.86 -11.08
CA CYS A 158 9.88 -3.32 -11.30
C CYS A 158 8.57 -3.70 -12.03
N VAL A 159 7.47 -3.00 -11.75
CA VAL A 159 6.22 -3.19 -12.49
C VAL A 159 6.37 -2.70 -13.93
N LEU A 160 6.98 -1.54 -14.13
CA LEU A 160 7.14 -0.91 -15.44
C LEU A 160 8.24 -1.53 -16.32
N GLU A 161 9.13 -2.33 -15.73
CA GLU A 161 10.18 -3.04 -16.43
C GLU A 161 9.60 -3.99 -17.49
N ASP A 162 10.14 -3.92 -18.71
CA ASP A 162 9.71 -4.68 -19.90
C ASP A 162 8.27 -4.42 -20.37
N ILE A 163 7.61 -3.38 -19.85
CA ILE A 163 6.32 -2.92 -20.35
C ILE A 163 6.52 -1.95 -21.51
N ASP A 164 5.84 -2.21 -22.62
CA ASP A 164 5.79 -1.29 -23.77
C ASP A 164 5.09 0.03 -23.37
N ARG A 165 5.75 1.16 -23.63
CA ARG A 165 5.27 2.48 -23.19
C ARG A 165 4.01 2.93 -23.92
N ASP A 166 3.84 2.57 -25.19
CA ASP A 166 2.69 2.98 -25.97
C ASP A 166 1.46 2.12 -25.64
N GLU A 167 1.67 0.82 -25.41
CA GLU A 167 0.64 -0.04 -24.83
C GLU A 167 0.24 0.43 -23.42
N PHE A 168 1.20 0.75 -22.55
CA PHE A 168 0.90 1.25 -21.20
C PHE A 168 0.06 2.53 -21.23
N LYS A 169 0.37 3.47 -22.13
CA LYS A 169 -0.47 4.66 -22.38
C LYS A 169 -1.88 4.30 -22.86
N GLN A 170 -2.05 3.23 -23.64
CA GLN A 170 -3.39 2.76 -24.01
C GLN A 170 -4.18 2.26 -22.80
N LEU A 171 -3.52 1.51 -21.89
CA LEU A 171 -4.12 1.06 -20.63
C LEU A 171 -4.57 2.26 -19.78
N LEU A 172 -3.73 3.28 -19.63
CA LEU A 172 -4.06 4.52 -18.90
C LEU A 172 -5.27 5.25 -19.50
N ASN A 173 -5.46 5.18 -20.81
CA ASN A 173 -6.60 5.79 -21.49
C ASN A 173 -7.84 4.88 -21.56
N ASN A 174 -7.84 3.75 -20.85
CA ASN A 174 -8.91 2.75 -20.86
C ASN A 174 -9.24 2.23 -22.29
N LYS A 175 -8.23 2.18 -23.16
CA LYS A 175 -8.36 1.69 -24.55
C LYS A 175 -7.89 0.24 -24.63
N PHE A 176 -8.83 -0.68 -24.69
CA PHE A 176 -8.55 -2.12 -24.67
C PHE A 176 -8.94 -2.80 -25.98
N SER A 177 -7.95 -3.33 -26.70
CA SER A 177 -8.19 -4.46 -27.60
C SER A 177 -8.30 -5.76 -26.78
N LYS A 178 -8.89 -6.81 -27.36
CA LYS A 178 -8.98 -8.12 -26.68
C LYS A 178 -7.58 -8.72 -26.48
N GLU A 179 -6.71 -8.57 -27.47
CA GLU A 179 -5.33 -9.04 -27.40
C GLU A 179 -4.56 -8.31 -26.28
N LEU A 180 -4.75 -7.00 -26.16
CA LEU A 180 -4.11 -6.18 -25.13
C LEU A 180 -4.59 -6.58 -23.73
N MET A 181 -5.91 -6.77 -23.55
CA MET A 181 -6.48 -7.26 -22.30
C MET A 181 -5.84 -8.60 -21.90
N ILE A 182 -5.80 -9.58 -22.82
CA ILE A 182 -5.29 -10.92 -22.52
C ILE A 182 -3.78 -10.90 -22.22
N LYS A 183 -3.02 -10.09 -22.97
CA LYS A 183 -1.59 -9.89 -22.74
C LYS A 183 -1.33 -9.36 -21.32
N TYR A 184 -2.02 -8.30 -20.91
CA TYR A 184 -1.78 -7.67 -19.62
C TYR A 184 -2.41 -8.40 -18.45
N ASP A 185 -3.52 -9.12 -18.65
CA ASP A 185 -4.07 -10.04 -17.64
C ASP A 185 -3.02 -11.12 -17.31
N TYR A 186 -2.46 -11.76 -18.35
CA TYR A 186 -1.39 -12.75 -18.19
C TYR A 186 -0.15 -12.14 -17.53
N LEU A 187 0.33 -10.98 -18.01
CA LEU A 187 1.51 -10.30 -17.48
C LEU A 187 1.35 -9.97 -15.99
N PHE A 188 0.24 -9.35 -15.61
CA PHE A 188 0.01 -8.88 -14.25
C PHE A 188 -0.27 -10.03 -13.28
N ARG A 189 -1.05 -11.04 -13.68
CA ARG A 189 -1.40 -12.12 -12.77
C ARG A 189 -0.41 -13.27 -12.72
N ASN A 190 0.49 -13.44 -13.70
CA ASN A 190 1.45 -14.55 -13.72
C ASN A 190 2.90 -14.08 -13.57
N ILE A 191 3.33 -13.07 -14.34
CA ILE A 191 4.73 -12.67 -14.40
C ILE A 191 5.05 -11.60 -13.34
N LYS A 192 4.28 -10.50 -13.33
CA LYS A 192 4.51 -9.32 -12.49
C LYS A 192 3.65 -9.31 -11.22
N ARG A 193 3.03 -10.46 -10.86
CA ARG A 193 2.09 -10.55 -9.72
C ARG A 193 2.69 -10.07 -8.41
N ASN A 194 3.91 -10.50 -8.10
CA ASN A 194 4.58 -10.10 -6.87
C ASN A 194 4.93 -8.61 -6.88
N ALA A 195 5.43 -8.08 -7.99
CA ALA A 195 5.69 -6.64 -8.12
C ALA A 195 4.42 -5.79 -7.93
N ILE A 196 3.27 -6.24 -8.44
CA ILE A 196 1.99 -5.54 -8.21
C ILE A 196 1.55 -5.63 -6.75
N ARG A 197 1.77 -6.78 -6.08
CA ARG A 197 1.50 -6.88 -4.64
C ARG A 197 2.37 -5.93 -3.82
N GLU A 198 3.64 -5.80 -4.19
CA GLU A 198 4.53 -4.82 -3.55
C GLU A 198 4.03 -3.38 -3.74
N ILE A 199 3.46 -3.04 -4.90
CA ILE A 199 2.78 -1.75 -5.09
C ILE A 199 1.59 -1.60 -4.15
N PHE A 200 0.78 -2.64 -3.95
CA PHE A 200 -0.34 -2.58 -3.00
C PHE A 200 0.17 -2.39 -1.57
N ASP A 201 1.25 -3.05 -1.19
CA ASP A 201 1.88 -2.88 0.13
C ASP A 201 2.38 -1.43 0.33
N VAL A 202 2.96 -0.82 -0.72
CA VAL A 202 3.33 0.60 -0.70
C VAL A 202 2.11 1.49 -0.52
N LEU A 203 1.01 1.23 -1.25
CA LEU A 203 -0.23 1.99 -1.11
C LEU A 203 -0.83 1.88 0.30
N TYR A 204 -0.89 0.67 0.87
CA TYR A 204 -1.37 0.45 2.23
C TYR A 204 -0.50 1.15 3.26
N HIS A 205 0.81 1.20 3.04
CA HIS A 205 1.71 1.97 3.88
C HIS A 205 1.46 3.48 3.77
N LEU A 206 1.25 4.01 2.57
CA LEU A 206 0.90 5.41 2.38
C LEU A 206 -0.46 5.76 3.01
N ASP A 207 -1.46 4.88 2.89
CA ASP A 207 -2.78 5.02 3.51
C ASP A 207 -2.68 5.08 5.05
N ALA A 208 -1.91 4.18 5.66
CA ALA A 208 -1.67 4.19 7.10
C ALA A 208 -0.96 5.47 7.58
N LEU A 209 0.07 5.92 6.85
CA LEU A 209 0.77 7.17 7.18
C LEU A 209 -0.15 8.39 7.05
N PHE A 210 -0.94 8.46 5.98
CA PHE A 210 -1.90 9.53 5.73
C PHE A 210 -3.01 9.56 6.79
N SER A 211 -3.49 8.39 7.20
CA SER A 211 -4.45 8.23 8.30
C SER A 211 -3.93 8.86 9.59
N VAL A 212 -2.69 8.56 9.96
CA VAL A 212 -2.04 9.16 11.15
C VAL A 212 -1.85 10.66 10.95
N ALA A 213 -1.42 11.09 9.76
CA ALA A 213 -1.24 12.51 9.44
C ALA A 213 -2.54 13.32 9.61
N LYS A 214 -3.66 12.78 9.11
CA LYS A 214 -4.99 13.38 9.25
C LYS A 214 -5.45 13.42 10.70
N SER A 215 -5.22 12.33 11.45
CA SER A 215 -5.52 12.29 12.88
C SER A 215 -4.72 13.31 13.70
N ILE A 216 -3.43 13.48 13.41
CA ILE A 216 -2.57 14.48 14.06
C ILE A 216 -3.09 15.89 13.80
N LYS A 217 -3.38 16.22 12.52
CA LYS A 217 -3.90 17.52 12.12
C LYS A 217 -5.28 17.81 12.74
N GLY A 218 -6.18 16.83 12.74
CA GLY A 218 -7.54 16.98 13.28
C GLY A 218 -7.60 17.10 14.80
N LYS A 219 -6.58 16.63 15.52
CA LYS A 219 -6.52 16.60 16.99
C LYS A 219 -5.42 17.48 17.59
N ASN A 220 -4.74 18.30 16.78
CA ASN A 220 -3.64 19.17 17.19
C ASN A 220 -2.52 18.43 17.96
N LEU A 221 -2.19 17.22 17.53
CA LEU A 221 -1.11 16.43 18.13
C LEU A 221 0.24 16.91 17.59
N VAL A 222 1.31 16.67 18.34
CA VAL A 222 2.69 16.97 17.94
C VAL A 222 3.57 15.75 18.19
N PHE A 223 4.64 15.61 17.38
CA PHE A 223 5.63 14.57 17.62
C PHE A 223 6.61 14.99 18.73
N PRO A 224 7.08 14.05 19.55
CA PRO A 224 8.16 14.32 20.49
C PRO A 224 9.48 14.51 19.76
N GLN A 225 10.35 15.37 20.30
CA GLN A 225 11.73 15.52 19.86
C GLN A 225 12.60 14.45 20.54
N ILE A 226 13.44 13.76 19.76
CA ILE A 226 14.31 12.70 20.27
C ILE A 226 15.71 13.25 20.50
N GLU A 227 16.07 13.47 21.75
CA GLU A 227 17.41 13.89 22.14
C GLU A 227 18.29 12.67 22.46
N GLU A 228 19.53 12.69 21.97
CA GLU A 228 20.53 11.71 22.40
C GLU A 228 21.06 12.12 23.77
N LYS A 229 20.97 11.22 24.74
CA LYS A 229 21.59 11.41 26.05
C LYS A 229 23.10 11.58 25.89
N THR A 230 23.58 12.82 25.89
CA THR A 230 24.94 13.14 26.30
C THR A 230 25.02 12.85 27.79
N GLY A 231 25.78 11.82 28.18
CA GLY A 231 25.77 11.28 29.55
C GLY A 231 25.88 12.35 30.63
N GLY A 232 24.83 12.50 31.44
CA GLY A 232 24.80 13.36 32.61
C GLY A 232 23.37 13.59 33.14
N GLU A 233 23.19 13.36 34.44
CA GLU A 233 22.19 13.99 35.33
C GLU A 233 20.75 13.45 35.49
N ASP A 234 20.28 12.44 34.75
CA ASP A 234 18.90 11.91 34.98
C ASP A 234 18.81 10.68 35.90
N MET A 235 19.81 10.44 36.75
CA MET A 235 19.76 9.30 37.68
C MET A 235 19.23 9.78 39.03
N ILE A 236 17.96 9.47 39.34
CA ILE A 236 17.39 9.74 40.66
C ILE A 236 18.04 8.78 41.66
N THR A 237 19.04 9.27 42.40
CA THR A 237 19.68 8.53 43.50
C THR A 237 18.77 8.58 44.73
N ILE A 238 17.96 7.55 44.93
CA ILE A 238 17.19 7.39 46.16
C ILE A 238 18.15 6.89 47.24
N ARG A 239 18.55 7.76 48.18
CA ARG A 239 19.27 7.35 49.39
C ARG A 239 18.26 6.86 50.42
N GLY A 240 18.39 5.60 50.84
CA GLY A 240 17.61 5.04 51.95
C GLY A 240 17.98 5.72 53.27
N ALA A 241 16.98 5.93 54.13
CA ALA A 241 17.12 6.44 55.49
C ALA A 241 17.68 5.38 56.45
#